data_AF-A0A0F8UVB1-F1
#
_entry.id   AF-A0A0F8UVB1-F1
#
_cell.length_a   1.000
_cell.length_b   1.000
_cell.length_c   1.000
_cell.angle_alpha   90.00
_cell.angle_beta   90.00
_cell.angle_gamma   90.00
#
_symmetry.space_group_name_H-M   'P 1'
#
loop_
_entity.id
_entity.type
_entity.pdbx_description
1 polymer ?
#
loop_
_entity_poly.entity_id
_entity_poly.type
_entity_poly.pdbx_seq_one_letter_code
_entity_poly.pdbx_strand_id
1 'polypeptide(L)'
;NRRSIANNLAAKGCFLLLNFTSESSRAPTEELCASLSTTYSVRCASVQADLSTPTEAVQAILSAFKTHFPDRHQIDILINNAGVSKDRTLNDPVKGAIDADYFTWHYTINVLAPLLLTQAVAPYLPTDRTGRIVNISSVSASMGFEGQSVYGGTKAALEAMTRTWARELADRATVNAVNPGPVIGDMYFQAGEGFWNQIQGFQDNTPLSKLVEADPLVGGLSGEQVRLIQEKMGGRRPAFTSEIAGVVAMLSLRSLRSSPLIQPGAFSPAQTITIPPPAVVSYAQRQRQREREQQQQQQPAPVPAPTSTSTSTSTIALALARANRMPYSTASTGKPQADEIIEEIQDLYETAKDEFEIASESTDGATIYAASDRESARDALDQLLAVYSIYTSPFAEAEAEAEAEIAELRGATGAPGAAAAAAAAAAAALGDSSPLRGRVSSSAGVEEALEEEEDFEDGAVIELGVDPEEITEEVREEVKRRIGGRIRELQSAVEALEGRAKAD
;
A
#
# COMPACT_ATOMS: atom_id res chain seq x y z
N ASN A 1 12.78 5.73 -9.44
CA ASN A 1 12.84 7.19 -9.15
C ASN A 1 14.26 7.74 -8.98
N ARG A 2 15.07 7.26 -8.01
CA ARG A 2 16.43 7.80 -7.72
C ARG A 2 17.31 8.00 -8.97
N ARG A 3 17.48 6.96 -9.80
CA ARG A 3 18.34 7.01 -11.00
C ARG A 3 17.90 8.08 -11.99
N SER A 4 16.60 8.20 -12.24
CA SER A 4 16.03 9.15 -13.20
C SER A 4 16.12 10.59 -12.70
N ILE A 5 15.88 10.82 -11.40
CA ILE A 5 16.07 12.13 -10.76
C ILE A 5 17.55 12.55 -10.87
N ALA A 6 18.48 11.67 -10.51
CA ALA A 6 19.91 11.94 -10.57
C ALA A 6 20.37 12.28 -12.01
N ASN A 7 19.95 11.48 -13.00
CA ASN A 7 20.24 11.77 -14.41
C ASN A 7 19.70 13.14 -14.84
N ASN A 8 18.45 13.46 -14.49
CA ASN A 8 17.82 14.70 -14.92
C ASN A 8 18.49 15.93 -14.30
N LEU A 9 18.87 15.88 -13.01
CA LEU A 9 19.60 16.96 -12.34
C LEU A 9 21.04 17.08 -12.86
N ALA A 10 21.75 15.97 -13.05
CA ALA A 10 23.10 15.97 -13.62
C ALA A 10 23.12 16.58 -15.03
N ALA A 11 22.14 16.23 -15.88
CA ALA A 11 21.97 16.79 -17.22
C ALA A 11 21.75 18.31 -17.24
N LYS A 12 21.38 18.88 -16.10
CA LYS A 12 21.16 20.32 -15.91
C LYS A 12 22.31 20.99 -15.16
N GLY A 13 23.44 20.28 -15.02
CA GLY A 13 24.69 20.78 -14.44
C GLY A 13 24.78 20.68 -12.92
N CYS A 14 23.84 19.99 -12.26
CA CYS A 14 23.90 19.83 -10.81
C CYS A 14 25.05 18.88 -10.41
N PHE A 15 25.78 19.28 -9.37
CA PHE A 15 26.66 18.37 -8.64
C PHE A 15 25.83 17.54 -7.67
N LEU A 16 26.18 16.28 -7.49
CA LEU A 16 25.32 15.30 -6.83
C LEU A 16 26.07 14.51 -5.76
N LEU A 17 25.44 14.36 -4.59
CA LEU A 17 25.79 13.35 -3.59
C LEU A 17 24.63 12.35 -3.51
N LEU A 18 24.87 11.11 -3.90
CA LEU A 18 23.85 10.05 -3.91
C LEU A 18 23.96 9.17 -2.67
N ASN A 19 22.91 9.14 -1.86
CA ASN A 19 22.79 8.19 -0.76
C ASN A 19 22.34 6.80 -1.26
N PHE A 20 22.85 5.74 -0.64
CA PHE A 20 22.36 4.37 -0.75
C PHE A 20 22.46 3.64 0.60
N THR A 21 21.71 2.56 0.77
CA THR A 21 21.54 1.88 2.07
C THR A 21 22.40 0.61 2.20
N SER A 22 22.30 -0.30 1.23
CA SER A 22 22.89 -1.63 1.29
C SER A 22 24.19 -1.77 0.51
N GLU A 23 25.00 -2.77 0.88
CA GLU A 23 26.20 -3.13 0.11
C GLU A 23 25.86 -3.53 -1.33
N SER A 24 24.75 -4.24 -1.53
CA SER A 24 24.24 -4.59 -2.87
C SER A 24 23.93 -3.38 -3.74
N SER A 25 23.67 -2.21 -3.12
CA SER A 25 23.41 -0.96 -3.84
C SER A 25 24.68 -0.14 -4.12
N ARG A 26 25.84 -0.54 -3.59
CA ARG A 26 27.10 0.20 -3.74
C ARG A 26 27.53 0.30 -5.19
N ALA A 27 27.87 -0.84 -5.80
CA ALA A 27 28.39 -0.88 -7.17
C ALA A 27 27.44 -0.20 -8.19
N PRO A 28 26.12 -0.49 -8.19
CA PRO A 28 25.18 0.21 -9.08
C PRO A 28 25.14 1.73 -8.87
N THR A 29 25.36 2.20 -7.64
CA THR A 29 25.36 3.64 -7.32
C THR A 29 26.67 4.31 -7.74
N GLU A 30 27.81 3.64 -7.51
CA GLU A 30 29.13 4.13 -7.92
C GLU A 30 29.26 4.19 -9.45
N GLU A 31 28.78 3.16 -10.15
CA GLU A 31 28.68 3.14 -11.62
C GLU A 31 27.80 4.28 -12.13
N LEU A 32 26.66 4.52 -11.47
CA LEU A 32 25.80 5.66 -11.80
C LEU A 32 26.58 6.98 -11.63
N CYS A 33 27.25 7.19 -10.49
CA CYS A 33 28.07 8.39 -10.27
C CYS A 33 29.14 8.59 -11.34
N ALA A 34 29.86 7.53 -11.72
CA ALA A 34 30.89 7.57 -12.75
C ALA A 34 30.30 7.93 -14.13
N SER A 35 29.16 7.30 -14.49
CA SER A 35 28.47 7.57 -15.75
C SER A 35 27.96 9.01 -15.83
N LEU A 36 27.36 9.54 -14.75
CA LEU A 36 26.86 10.91 -14.70
C LEU A 36 27.99 11.93 -14.78
N SER A 37 29.08 11.67 -14.06
CA SER A 37 30.24 12.56 -14.04
C SER A 37 30.88 12.66 -15.43
N THR A 38 31.01 11.53 -16.13
CA THR A 38 31.58 11.48 -17.47
C THR A 38 30.64 12.12 -18.51
N THR A 39 29.36 11.78 -18.46
CA THR A 39 28.37 12.20 -19.48
C THR A 39 28.08 13.70 -19.41
N TYR A 40 27.96 14.25 -18.20
CA TYR A 40 27.50 15.64 -18.00
C TYR A 40 28.60 16.57 -17.48
N SER A 41 29.83 16.07 -17.29
CA SER A 41 30.94 16.84 -16.74
C SER A 41 30.61 17.48 -15.37
N VAL A 42 29.83 16.77 -14.56
CA VAL A 42 29.46 17.18 -13.20
C VAL A 42 30.23 16.38 -12.16
N ARG A 43 30.40 16.91 -10.94
CA ARG A 43 30.90 16.11 -9.83
C ARG A 43 29.76 15.29 -9.23
N CYS A 44 29.85 13.96 -9.31
CA CYS A 44 28.91 13.04 -8.67
C CYS A 44 29.65 12.09 -7.74
N ALA A 45 29.24 12.05 -6.46
CA ALA A 45 29.79 11.15 -5.45
C ALA A 45 28.66 10.36 -4.78
N SER A 46 29.00 9.27 -4.12
CA SER A 46 28.05 8.43 -3.38
C SER A 46 28.46 8.24 -1.93
N VAL A 47 27.48 8.02 -1.08
CA VAL A 47 27.66 7.73 0.34
C VAL A 47 26.72 6.59 0.74
N GLN A 48 27.24 5.64 1.51
CA GLN A 48 26.42 4.64 2.16
C GLN A 48 25.95 5.19 3.50
N ALA A 49 24.64 5.35 3.66
CA ALA A 49 24.04 5.77 4.92
C ALA A 49 22.64 5.15 5.05
N ASP A 50 22.47 4.27 6.03
CA ASP A 50 21.20 3.60 6.28
C ASP A 50 20.27 4.50 7.10
N LEU A 51 19.19 4.96 6.47
CA LEU A 51 18.20 5.83 7.08
C LEU A 51 17.30 5.13 8.11
N SER A 52 17.46 3.82 8.33
CA SER A 52 16.93 3.15 9.52
C SER A 52 17.61 3.60 10.82
N THR A 53 18.83 4.16 10.71
CA THR A 53 19.60 4.78 11.80
C THR A 53 19.85 6.26 11.45
N PRO A 54 18.80 7.11 11.50
CA PRO A 54 18.82 8.40 10.83
C PRO A 54 19.84 9.39 11.44
N THR A 55 20.15 9.27 12.73
CA THR A 55 21.15 10.13 13.38
C THR A 55 22.54 9.89 12.80
N GLU A 56 22.97 8.62 12.74
CA GLU A 56 24.25 8.18 12.19
C GLU A 56 24.32 8.48 10.69
N ALA A 57 23.23 8.19 9.97
CA ALA A 57 23.16 8.40 8.54
C ALA A 57 23.32 9.88 8.16
N VAL A 58 22.68 10.79 8.89
CA VAL A 58 22.82 12.23 8.68
C VAL A 58 24.26 12.69 8.87
N GLN A 59 24.96 12.18 9.90
CA GLN A 59 26.38 12.51 10.11
C GLN A 59 27.25 12.00 8.96
N ALA A 60 27.02 10.77 8.50
CA ALA A 60 27.75 10.20 7.36
C ALA A 60 27.53 11.01 6.08
N ILE A 61 26.28 11.40 5.79
CA ILE A 61 25.93 12.22 4.61
C ILE A 61 26.61 13.60 4.67
N LEU A 62 26.57 14.29 5.82
CA LEU A 62 27.24 15.59 5.95
C LEU A 62 28.77 15.49 5.89
N SER A 63 29.35 14.42 6.43
CA SER A 63 30.79 14.15 6.33
C SER A 63 31.20 13.91 4.87
N ALA A 64 30.42 13.11 4.13
CA ALA A 64 30.64 12.86 2.71
C ALA A 64 30.48 14.14 1.88
N PHE A 65 29.49 14.98 2.18
CA PHE A 65 29.35 16.29 1.55
C PHE A 65 30.62 17.14 1.71
N LYS A 66 31.12 17.28 2.94
CA LYS A 66 32.36 18.04 3.22
C LYS A 66 33.59 17.45 2.52
N THR A 67 33.65 16.11 2.42
CA THR A 67 34.79 15.40 1.81
C THR A 67 34.81 15.51 0.29
N HIS A 68 33.66 15.32 -0.36
CA HIS A 68 33.56 15.30 -1.83
C HIS A 68 33.35 16.69 -2.43
N PHE A 69 32.90 17.67 -1.64
CA PHE A 69 32.67 19.04 -2.07
C PHE A 69 33.40 20.06 -1.18
N PRO A 70 34.74 19.95 -1.00
CA PRO A 70 35.48 20.80 -0.07
C PRO A 70 35.50 22.28 -0.47
N ASP A 71 35.32 22.55 -1.77
CA ASP A 71 35.18 23.88 -2.39
C ASP A 71 33.75 24.42 -2.35
N ARG A 72 32.81 23.69 -1.72
CA ARG A 72 31.42 24.09 -1.53
C ARG A 72 31.09 24.12 -0.04
N HIS A 73 30.37 25.16 0.36
CA HIS A 73 29.87 25.29 1.73
C HIS A 73 28.34 25.35 1.78
N GLN A 74 27.69 25.09 0.64
CA GLN A 74 26.26 25.25 0.44
C GLN A 74 25.67 23.98 -0.18
N ILE A 75 24.45 23.65 0.24
CA ILE A 75 23.60 22.61 -0.35
C ILE A 75 22.39 23.33 -0.94
N ASP A 76 22.34 23.43 -2.27
CA ASP A 76 21.28 24.15 -2.98
C ASP A 76 19.97 23.37 -2.99
N ILE A 77 20.06 22.04 -3.11
CA ILE A 77 18.92 21.17 -3.36
C ILE A 77 19.02 19.94 -2.43
N LEU A 78 17.95 19.68 -1.69
CA LEU A 78 17.75 18.44 -0.94
C LEU A 78 16.53 17.70 -1.52
N ILE A 79 16.73 16.43 -1.90
CA ILE A 79 15.66 15.54 -2.35
C ILE A 79 15.47 14.42 -1.34
N ASN A 80 14.42 14.50 -0.53
CA ASN A 80 14.02 13.42 0.37
C ASN A 80 13.21 12.38 -0.44
N ASN A 81 13.93 11.49 -1.14
CA ASN A 81 13.34 10.43 -1.97
C ASN A 81 13.31 9.06 -1.30
N ALA A 82 14.26 8.76 -0.41
CA ALA A 82 14.33 7.46 0.22
C ALA A 82 13.05 7.18 1.02
N GLY A 83 12.56 5.95 0.93
CA GLY A 83 11.37 5.53 1.65
C GLY A 83 11.14 4.04 1.51
N VAL A 84 10.37 3.49 2.44
CA VAL A 84 9.97 2.09 2.50
C VAL A 84 8.45 1.98 2.48
N SER A 85 7.96 0.90 1.91
CA SER A 85 6.55 0.51 1.93
C SER A 85 6.48 -0.99 2.08
N LYS A 86 5.61 -1.45 2.97
CA LYS A 86 5.04 -2.79 2.95
C LYS A 86 3.54 -2.62 3.11
N ASP A 87 2.79 -3.51 2.48
CA ASP A 87 1.33 -3.52 2.57
C ASP A 87 0.94 -4.62 3.55
N ARG A 88 0.15 -4.24 4.56
CA ARG A 88 -0.32 -5.08 5.66
C ARG A 88 -1.61 -4.48 6.21
N THR A 89 -2.69 -5.25 6.22
CA THR A 89 -3.94 -4.83 6.88
C THR A 89 -3.77 -4.85 8.40
N LEU A 90 -4.69 -4.25 9.16
CA LEU A 90 -4.52 -4.08 10.62
C LEU A 90 -4.25 -5.41 11.34
N ASN A 91 -5.01 -6.45 10.98
CA ASN A 91 -4.90 -7.81 11.49
C ASN A 91 -4.71 -8.78 10.31
N ASP A 92 -3.65 -8.58 9.52
CA ASP A 92 -3.38 -9.38 8.33
C ASP A 92 -3.28 -10.88 8.68
N PRO A 93 -4.10 -11.75 8.07
CA PRO A 93 -4.18 -13.17 8.46
C PRO A 93 -2.92 -13.95 8.11
N VAL A 94 -2.13 -13.49 7.13
CA VAL A 94 -0.92 -14.18 6.66
C VAL A 94 0.33 -13.52 7.25
N LYS A 95 0.40 -12.19 7.21
CA LYS A 95 1.58 -11.43 7.63
C LYS A 95 1.58 -11.06 9.11
N GLY A 96 0.49 -11.37 9.82
CA GLY A 96 0.24 -10.96 11.19
C GLY A 96 -0.17 -9.49 11.31
N ALA A 97 -0.65 -9.12 12.50
CA ALA A 97 -1.07 -7.76 12.80
C ALA A 97 0.05 -6.71 12.61
N ILE A 98 -0.34 -5.45 12.50
CA ILE A 98 0.60 -4.34 12.52
C ILE A 98 1.17 -4.20 13.93
N ASP A 99 2.44 -4.58 14.10
CA ASP A 99 3.17 -4.43 15.35
C ASP A 99 3.93 -3.09 15.44
N ALA A 100 4.51 -2.83 16.62
CA ALA A 100 5.25 -1.61 16.89
C ALA A 100 6.52 -1.48 16.04
N ASP A 101 7.18 -2.58 15.68
CA ASP A 101 8.42 -2.57 14.89
C ASP A 101 8.11 -2.20 13.43
N TYR A 102 7.03 -2.75 12.89
CA TYR A 102 6.50 -2.39 11.58
C TYR A 102 6.16 -0.90 11.50
N PHE A 103 5.43 -0.38 12.48
CA PHE A 103 5.11 1.05 12.56
C PHE A 103 6.39 1.89 12.66
N THR A 104 7.27 1.53 13.59
CA THR A 104 8.50 2.27 13.89
C THR A 104 9.43 2.30 12.69
N TRP A 105 9.59 1.19 11.97
CA TRP A 105 10.42 1.12 10.77
C TRP A 105 9.95 2.07 9.67
N HIS A 106 8.64 2.08 9.37
CA HIS A 106 8.06 3.00 8.40
C HIS A 106 8.24 4.46 8.81
N TYR A 107 7.89 4.82 10.06
CA TYR A 107 7.99 6.20 10.54
C TYR A 107 9.45 6.66 10.67
N THR A 108 10.36 5.77 11.04
CA THR A 108 11.79 6.09 11.15
C THR A 108 12.34 6.52 9.79
N ILE A 109 12.08 5.74 8.74
CA ILE A 109 12.66 5.99 7.42
C ILE A 109 11.88 7.06 6.64
N ASN A 110 10.55 7.04 6.69
CA ASN A 110 9.73 7.93 5.84
C ASN A 110 9.46 9.30 6.48
N VAL A 111 9.61 9.43 7.81
CA VAL A 111 9.24 10.65 8.56
C VAL A 111 10.44 11.21 9.31
N LEU A 112 11.01 10.43 10.24
CA LEU A 112 12.11 10.89 11.09
C LEU A 112 13.39 11.19 10.29
N ALA A 113 13.77 10.32 9.36
CA ALA A 113 14.95 10.53 8.53
C ALA A 113 14.89 11.83 7.68
N PRO A 114 13.81 12.11 6.91
CA PRO A 114 13.65 13.40 6.24
C PRO A 114 13.67 14.61 7.17
N LEU A 115 13.08 14.49 8.38
CA LEU A 115 13.09 15.55 9.39
C LEU A 115 14.53 15.87 9.83
N LEU A 116 15.28 14.86 10.27
CA LEU A 116 16.65 15.05 10.76
C LEU A 116 17.59 15.50 9.65
N LEU A 117 17.42 14.99 8.43
CA LEU A 117 18.22 15.42 7.28
C LEU A 117 17.91 16.88 6.91
N THR A 118 16.64 17.28 6.89
CA THR A 118 16.25 18.67 6.62
C THR A 118 16.80 19.62 7.68
N GLN A 119 16.69 19.25 8.96
CA GLN A 119 17.27 20.02 10.07
C GLN A 119 18.79 20.19 9.93
N ALA A 120 19.50 19.12 9.56
CA ALA A 120 20.94 19.12 9.43
C ALA A 120 21.45 19.87 8.19
N VAL A 121 20.66 19.88 7.11
CA VAL A 121 20.95 20.62 5.87
C VAL A 121 20.60 22.10 5.99
N ALA A 122 19.62 22.48 6.82
CA ALA A 122 19.14 23.86 6.94
C ALA A 122 20.26 24.93 7.11
N PRO A 123 21.33 24.71 7.91
CA PRO A 123 22.43 25.65 8.02
C PRO A 123 23.24 25.83 6.72
N TYR A 124 23.26 24.82 5.85
CA TYR A 124 23.97 24.81 4.57
C TYR A 124 23.10 25.30 3.40
N LEU A 125 21.81 25.57 3.60
CA LEU A 125 20.96 26.14 2.56
C LEU A 125 21.48 27.54 2.17
N PRO A 126 21.23 28.03 0.94
CA PRO A 126 21.55 29.40 0.57
C PRO A 126 20.81 30.44 1.40
N THR A 127 21.40 31.63 1.53
CA THR A 127 20.83 32.81 2.23
C THR A 127 19.99 33.70 1.33
N ASP A 128 19.97 33.45 0.01
CA ASP A 128 19.33 34.29 -1.01
C ASP A 128 17.97 33.74 -1.49
N ARG A 129 17.36 32.84 -0.70
CA ARG A 129 16.08 32.16 -0.99
C ARG A 129 16.12 31.23 -2.21
N THR A 130 17.30 30.86 -2.72
CA THR A 130 17.43 29.96 -3.87
C THR A 130 17.38 28.48 -3.51
N GLY A 131 17.32 28.12 -2.23
CA GLY A 131 17.35 26.73 -1.78
C GLY A 131 16.09 25.97 -2.17
N ARG A 132 16.19 24.66 -2.38
CA ARG A 132 15.06 23.81 -2.76
C ARG A 132 15.05 22.54 -1.94
N ILE A 133 13.92 22.23 -1.33
CA ILE A 133 13.69 20.94 -0.70
C ILE A 133 12.49 20.30 -1.40
N VAL A 134 12.66 19.07 -1.89
CA VAL A 134 11.59 18.29 -2.51
C VAL A 134 11.45 16.97 -1.77
N ASN A 135 10.26 16.74 -1.23
CA ASN A 135 9.88 15.52 -0.52
C ASN A 135 9.08 14.62 -1.46
N ILE A 136 9.48 13.35 -1.60
CA ILE A 136 8.72 12.37 -2.40
C ILE A 136 7.66 11.74 -1.49
N SER A 137 6.43 12.23 -1.61
CA SER A 137 5.24 11.68 -0.98
C SER A 137 4.68 10.50 -1.80
N SER A 138 3.38 10.24 -1.69
CA SER A 138 2.61 9.28 -2.50
C SER A 138 1.17 9.74 -2.60
N VAL A 139 0.46 9.35 -3.66
CA VAL A 139 -1.00 9.44 -3.69
C VAL A 139 -1.68 8.69 -2.52
N SER A 140 -1.01 7.68 -1.95
CA SER A 140 -1.44 6.95 -0.75
C SER A 140 -1.66 7.84 0.47
N ALA A 141 -1.08 9.04 0.52
CA ALA A 141 -1.32 10.01 1.58
C ALA A 141 -2.78 10.51 1.64
N SER A 142 -3.52 10.38 0.54
CA SER A 142 -4.86 10.99 0.38
C SER A 142 -5.94 10.04 -0.11
N MET A 143 -5.58 8.91 -0.74
CA MET A 143 -6.54 8.03 -1.41
C MET A 143 -6.98 6.82 -0.59
N GLY A 144 -6.30 6.51 0.52
CA GLY A 144 -6.73 5.46 1.46
C GLY A 144 -6.70 4.05 0.87
N PHE A 145 -5.56 3.62 0.32
CA PHE A 145 -5.41 2.24 -0.16
C PHE A 145 -5.45 1.24 0.99
N GLU A 146 -6.13 0.12 0.77
CA GLU A 146 -6.16 -1.03 1.67
C GLU A 146 -4.74 -1.54 1.93
N GLY A 147 -4.47 -1.97 3.17
CA GLY A 147 -3.14 -2.43 3.59
C GLY A 147 -2.08 -1.32 3.76
N GLN A 148 -2.39 -0.06 3.45
CA GLN A 148 -1.43 1.05 3.50
C GLN A 148 -1.63 2.00 4.68
N SER A 149 -2.30 1.58 5.76
CA SER A 149 -2.60 2.42 6.93
C SER A 149 -1.37 3.17 7.45
N VAL A 150 -0.26 2.44 7.65
CA VAL A 150 0.99 3.03 8.14
C VAL A 150 1.72 3.79 7.03
N TYR A 151 1.89 3.19 5.84
CA TYR A 151 2.61 3.82 4.74
C TYR A 151 1.96 5.15 4.31
N GLY A 152 0.65 5.13 4.03
CA GLY A 152 -0.16 6.32 3.73
C GLY A 152 -0.07 7.36 4.85
N GLY A 153 -0.16 6.92 6.11
CA GLY A 153 0.07 7.76 7.29
C GLY A 153 1.44 8.46 7.29
N THR A 154 2.52 7.75 6.96
CA THR A 154 3.86 8.34 6.88
C THR A 154 3.96 9.40 5.78
N LYS A 155 3.30 9.19 4.64
CA LYS A 155 3.30 10.14 3.51
C LYS A 155 2.45 11.37 3.81
N ALA A 156 1.32 11.20 4.48
CA ALA A 156 0.51 12.31 5.00
C ALA A 156 1.27 13.13 6.06
N ALA A 157 2.02 12.48 6.96
CA ALA A 157 2.89 13.15 7.93
C ALA A 157 4.00 13.94 7.24
N LEU A 158 4.65 13.36 6.22
CA LEU A 158 5.66 14.05 5.41
C LEU A 158 5.10 15.29 4.70
N GLU A 159 3.87 15.24 4.18
CA GLU A 159 3.20 16.39 3.60
C GLU A 159 2.84 17.47 4.62
N ALA A 160 2.39 17.08 5.81
CA ALA A 160 2.16 18.01 6.90
C ALA A 160 3.44 18.75 7.29
N MET A 161 4.54 18.02 7.46
CA MET A 161 5.86 18.60 7.71
C MET A 161 6.33 19.49 6.55
N THR A 162 6.11 19.08 5.30
CA THR A 162 6.44 19.89 4.10
C THR A 162 5.81 21.29 4.17
N ARG A 163 4.52 21.38 4.53
CA ARG A 163 3.82 22.68 4.67
C ARG A 163 4.39 23.53 5.79
N THR A 164 4.82 22.91 6.88
CA THR A 164 5.44 23.60 8.02
C THR A 164 6.84 24.09 7.65
N TRP A 165 7.70 23.23 7.10
CA TRP A 165 9.06 23.58 6.68
C TRP A 165 9.07 24.66 5.60
N ALA A 166 8.08 24.70 4.71
CA ALA A 166 7.93 25.78 3.73
C ALA A 166 7.81 27.17 4.37
N ARG A 167 7.23 27.25 5.58
CA ARG A 167 7.09 28.50 6.34
C ARG A 167 8.33 28.79 7.17
N GLU A 168 8.86 27.77 7.86
CA GLU A 168 10.05 27.90 8.71
C GLU A 168 11.30 28.26 7.90
N LEU A 169 11.41 27.75 6.67
CA LEU A 169 12.57 27.94 5.80
C LEU A 169 12.31 28.98 4.69
N ALA A 170 11.23 29.77 4.76
CA ALA A 170 10.81 30.69 3.69
C ALA A 170 11.90 31.70 3.26
N ASP A 171 12.80 32.06 4.18
CA ASP A 171 13.93 32.97 3.91
C ASP A 171 15.16 32.27 3.31
N ARG A 172 15.13 30.94 3.15
CA ARG A 172 16.26 30.12 2.67
C ARG A 172 15.88 29.28 1.46
N ALA A 173 14.71 28.64 1.50
CA ALA A 173 14.30 27.65 0.51
C ALA A 173 12.79 27.59 0.30
N THR A 174 12.38 27.08 -0.87
CA THR A 174 11.03 26.56 -1.06
C THR A 174 11.01 25.07 -0.69
N VAL A 175 9.94 24.62 -0.03
CA VAL A 175 9.76 23.20 0.33
C VAL A 175 8.47 22.69 -0.31
N ASN A 176 8.56 21.65 -1.13
CA ASN A 176 7.43 21.09 -1.86
C ASN A 176 7.38 19.56 -1.75
N ALA A 177 6.20 19.00 -1.90
CA ALA A 177 6.00 17.56 -2.01
C ALA A 177 5.60 17.18 -3.45
N VAL A 178 6.04 16.02 -3.90
CA VAL A 178 5.59 15.37 -5.14
C VAL A 178 4.89 14.08 -4.74
N ASN A 179 3.73 13.81 -5.34
CA ASN A 179 2.91 12.65 -5.04
C ASN A 179 2.84 11.74 -6.27
N PRO A 180 3.81 10.85 -6.49
CA PRO A 180 3.69 9.85 -7.55
C PRO A 180 2.48 8.94 -7.31
N GLY A 181 1.77 8.63 -8.39
CA GLY A 181 0.87 7.48 -8.49
C GLY A 181 1.65 6.19 -8.71
N PRO A 182 1.02 5.16 -9.30
CA PRO A 182 1.73 3.97 -9.73
C PRO A 182 2.81 4.30 -10.76
N VAL A 183 4.03 3.78 -10.54
CA VAL A 183 5.21 4.09 -11.35
C VAL A 183 5.83 2.80 -11.85
N ILE A 184 6.18 2.78 -13.13
CA ILE A 184 6.84 1.66 -13.76
C ILE A 184 8.19 1.35 -13.07
N GLY A 185 8.44 0.07 -12.85
CA GLY A 185 9.66 -0.46 -12.24
C GLY A 185 9.40 -1.82 -11.62
N ASP A 186 10.46 -2.48 -11.17
CA ASP A 186 10.42 -3.87 -10.67
C ASP A 186 9.33 -4.07 -9.60
N MET A 187 9.23 -3.14 -8.64
CA MET A 187 8.20 -3.16 -7.59
C MET A 187 6.77 -3.15 -8.14
N TYR A 188 6.51 -2.40 -9.21
CA TYR A 188 5.17 -2.32 -9.80
C TYR A 188 4.80 -3.60 -10.55
N PHE A 189 5.78 -4.22 -11.23
CA PHE A 189 5.54 -5.50 -11.89
C PHE A 189 5.47 -6.67 -10.89
N GLN A 190 6.23 -6.61 -9.79
CA GLN A 190 6.18 -7.58 -8.70
C GLN A 190 4.87 -7.54 -7.91
N ALA A 191 4.16 -6.40 -7.92
CA ALA A 191 2.86 -6.29 -7.24
C ALA A 191 1.76 -7.15 -7.90
N GLY A 192 1.96 -7.60 -9.14
CA GLY A 192 1.10 -8.56 -9.82
C GLY A 192 -0.28 -8.04 -10.22
N GLU A 193 -1.07 -8.94 -10.83
CA GLU A 193 -2.38 -8.63 -11.42
C GLU A 193 -3.40 -8.14 -10.39
N GLY A 194 -3.40 -8.69 -9.18
CA GLY A 194 -4.30 -8.26 -8.10
C GLY A 194 -4.19 -6.76 -7.83
N PHE A 195 -2.96 -6.25 -7.69
CA PHE A 195 -2.72 -4.83 -7.53
C PHE A 195 -3.13 -4.04 -8.77
N TRP A 196 -2.78 -4.49 -9.98
CA TRP A 196 -3.12 -3.77 -11.23
C TRP A 196 -4.64 -3.64 -11.42
N ASN A 197 -5.40 -4.69 -11.13
CA ASN A 197 -6.86 -4.69 -11.16
C ASN A 197 -7.43 -3.70 -10.15
N GLN A 198 -6.91 -3.68 -8.92
CA GLN A 198 -7.32 -2.75 -7.88
C GLN A 198 -7.16 -1.29 -8.31
N ILE A 199 -6.10 -0.97 -9.06
CA ILE A 199 -5.80 0.39 -9.50
C ILE A 199 -6.29 0.72 -10.92
N GLN A 200 -6.94 -0.22 -11.63
CA GLN A 200 -7.29 -0.06 -13.04
C GLN A 200 -8.13 1.20 -13.31
N GLY A 201 -9.10 1.47 -12.43
CA GLY A 201 -9.93 2.68 -12.53
C GLY A 201 -9.11 3.98 -12.47
N PHE A 202 -8.01 4.03 -11.71
CA PHE A 202 -7.10 5.17 -11.72
C PHE A 202 -6.33 5.25 -13.05
N GLN A 203 -5.88 4.12 -13.59
CA GLN A 203 -5.13 4.09 -14.85
C GLN A 203 -5.98 4.51 -16.05
N ASP A 204 -7.23 4.05 -16.11
CA ASP A 204 -8.16 4.36 -17.20
C ASP A 204 -8.42 5.87 -17.33
N ASN A 205 -8.50 6.54 -16.18
CA ASN A 205 -8.74 7.97 -16.06
C ASN A 205 -7.45 8.81 -16.07
N THR A 206 -6.28 8.18 -16.01
CA THR A 206 -5.00 8.88 -16.05
C THR A 206 -4.75 9.43 -17.46
N PRO A 207 -4.56 10.75 -17.63
CA PRO A 207 -4.22 11.32 -18.94
C PRO A 207 -2.93 10.73 -19.49
N LEU A 208 -2.89 10.48 -20.81
CA LEU A 208 -1.74 9.90 -21.51
C LEU A 208 -1.33 8.50 -21.02
N SER A 209 -2.17 7.80 -20.25
CA SER A 209 -1.88 6.43 -19.82
C SER A 209 -2.02 5.41 -20.94
N LYS A 210 -2.77 5.70 -22.01
CA LYS A 210 -2.89 4.77 -23.14
C LYS A 210 -1.51 4.47 -23.71
N LEU A 211 -1.16 3.20 -23.80
CA LEU A 211 0.07 2.75 -24.42
C LEU A 211 0.03 3.08 -25.91
N VAL A 212 1.06 3.80 -26.38
CA VAL A 212 1.23 4.15 -27.78
C VAL A 212 2.61 3.66 -28.21
N GLU A 213 2.67 2.80 -29.21
CA GLU A 213 3.94 2.18 -29.68
C GLU A 213 4.96 3.23 -30.15
N ALA A 214 4.49 4.36 -30.66
CA ALA A 214 5.34 5.48 -31.08
C ALA A 214 5.85 6.36 -29.91
N ASP A 215 5.44 6.11 -28.67
CA ASP A 215 5.92 6.86 -27.50
C ASP A 215 7.39 6.47 -27.23
N PRO A 216 8.35 7.42 -27.29
CA PRO A 216 9.76 7.15 -27.04
C PRO A 216 10.04 6.53 -25.66
N LEU A 217 9.17 6.76 -24.67
CA LEU A 217 9.33 6.20 -23.33
C LEU A 217 9.00 4.70 -23.29
N VAL A 218 8.16 4.21 -24.21
CA VAL A 218 7.82 2.78 -24.35
C VAL A 218 9.01 1.98 -24.87
N GLY A 219 9.89 2.59 -25.67
CA GLY A 219 11.12 1.94 -26.16
C GLY A 219 12.10 1.52 -25.05
N GLY A 220 11.90 1.98 -23.81
CA GLY A 220 12.66 1.53 -22.65
C GLY A 220 12.10 0.30 -21.94
N LEU A 221 10.98 -0.25 -22.39
CA LEU A 221 10.33 -1.43 -21.81
C LEU A 221 10.74 -2.71 -22.54
N SER A 222 10.80 -3.83 -21.82
CA SER A 222 10.96 -5.14 -22.45
C SER A 222 9.69 -5.52 -23.22
N GLY A 223 9.81 -6.41 -24.20
CA GLY A 223 8.65 -6.93 -24.94
C GLY A 223 7.60 -7.58 -24.03
N GLU A 224 8.06 -8.23 -22.96
CA GLU A 224 7.21 -8.81 -21.92
C GLU A 224 6.45 -7.74 -21.14
N GLN A 225 7.12 -6.67 -20.70
CA GLN A 225 6.46 -5.56 -19.99
C GLN A 225 5.41 -4.88 -20.87
N VAL A 226 5.70 -4.70 -22.16
CA VAL A 226 4.74 -4.17 -23.14
C VAL A 226 3.52 -5.10 -23.25
N ARG A 227 3.75 -6.41 -23.35
CA ARG A 227 2.70 -7.42 -23.41
C ARG A 227 1.83 -7.41 -22.15
N LEU A 228 2.44 -7.38 -20.96
CA LEU A 228 1.71 -7.30 -19.69
C LEU A 228 0.84 -6.04 -19.60
N ILE A 229 1.35 -4.88 -20.02
CA ILE A 229 0.55 -3.64 -20.04
C ILE A 229 -0.65 -3.78 -20.98
N GLN A 230 -0.46 -4.40 -22.15
CA GLN A 230 -1.53 -4.59 -23.14
C GLN A 230 -2.59 -5.58 -22.66
N GLU A 231 -2.15 -6.74 -22.15
CA GLU A 231 -3.04 -7.87 -21.82
C GLU A 231 -3.66 -7.73 -20.43
N LYS A 232 -2.91 -7.22 -19.44
CA LYS A 232 -3.29 -7.26 -18.01
C LYS A 232 -3.56 -5.90 -17.38
N MET A 233 -3.26 -4.79 -18.07
CA MET A 233 -3.48 -3.42 -17.56
C MET A 233 -4.41 -2.59 -18.48
N GLY A 234 -5.21 -3.26 -19.30
CA GLY A 234 -6.14 -2.62 -20.24
C GLY A 234 -5.46 -1.73 -21.29
N GLY A 235 -4.19 -2.01 -21.61
CA GLY A 235 -3.38 -1.16 -22.49
C GLY A 235 -3.09 0.23 -21.90
N ARG A 236 -3.19 0.38 -20.57
CA ARG A 236 -2.85 1.60 -19.85
C ARG A 236 -1.55 1.38 -19.07
N ARG A 237 -0.58 2.25 -19.30
CA ARG A 237 0.70 2.23 -18.60
C ARG A 237 0.63 3.04 -17.29
N PRO A 238 1.39 2.63 -16.26
CA PRO A 238 1.71 3.50 -15.13
C PRO A 238 2.63 4.66 -15.57
N ALA A 239 2.97 5.54 -14.63
CA ALA A 239 3.90 6.65 -14.89
C ALA A 239 5.34 6.14 -15.11
N PHE A 240 6.09 6.77 -15.99
CA PHE A 240 7.53 6.54 -16.11
C PHE A 240 8.30 7.29 -15.02
N THR A 241 9.41 6.70 -14.56
CA THR A 241 10.28 7.36 -13.57
C THR A 241 10.88 8.68 -14.08
N SER A 242 10.97 8.86 -15.40
CA SER A 242 11.41 10.11 -16.05
C SER A 242 10.37 11.24 -15.94
N GLU A 243 9.08 10.92 -15.94
CA GLU A 243 8.00 11.90 -15.76
C GLU A 243 8.08 12.52 -14.36
N ILE A 244 8.32 11.70 -13.34
CA ILE A 244 8.54 12.14 -11.95
C ILE A 244 9.82 12.97 -11.84
N ALA A 245 10.90 12.52 -12.47
CA ALA A 245 12.16 13.28 -12.50
C ALA A 245 12.00 14.66 -13.14
N GLY A 246 11.14 14.79 -14.16
CA GLY A 246 10.79 16.06 -14.77
C GLY A 246 10.09 17.01 -13.80
N VAL A 247 9.11 16.52 -13.03
CA VAL A 247 8.43 17.32 -11.99
C VAL A 247 9.39 17.72 -10.88
N VAL A 248 10.22 16.80 -10.40
CA VAL A 248 11.25 17.11 -9.39
C VAL A 248 12.21 18.18 -9.91
N ALA A 249 12.73 18.04 -11.12
CA ALA A 249 13.62 19.03 -11.72
C ALA A 249 12.94 20.40 -11.91
N MET A 250 11.65 20.44 -12.25
CA MET A 250 10.87 21.66 -12.35
C MET A 250 10.79 22.39 -11.00
N LEU A 251 10.60 21.66 -9.89
CA LEU A 251 10.58 22.22 -8.54
C LEU A 251 11.98 22.58 -8.02
N SER A 252 13.01 21.85 -8.43
CA SER A 252 14.38 22.02 -7.97
C SER A 252 15.17 23.10 -8.70
N LEU A 253 14.74 23.53 -9.89
CA LEU A 253 15.53 24.42 -10.72
C LEU A 253 14.86 25.77 -10.92
N ARG A 254 15.70 26.80 -10.99
CA ARG A 254 15.21 28.15 -11.24
C ARG A 254 14.74 28.24 -12.69
N SER A 255 13.54 28.78 -12.91
CA SER A 255 13.22 29.37 -14.21
C SER A 255 14.23 30.49 -14.45
N LEU A 256 15.13 30.31 -15.42
CA LEU A 256 16.02 31.36 -15.91
C LEU A 256 15.17 32.47 -16.52
N ARG A 257 14.59 33.35 -15.69
CA ARG A 257 14.04 34.65 -16.14
C ARG A 257 15.14 35.62 -16.58
N SER A 258 16.37 35.14 -16.73
CA SER A 258 17.54 35.85 -17.20
C SER A 258 18.10 35.16 -18.45
N SER A 259 17.27 35.02 -19.48
CA SER A 259 17.78 34.97 -20.85
C SER A 259 17.73 36.40 -21.39
N PRO A 260 18.84 36.98 -21.91
CA PRO A 260 18.89 38.37 -22.37
C PRO A 260 18.07 38.64 -23.65
N LEU A 261 17.24 37.70 -24.10
CA LEU A 261 16.42 37.82 -25.31
C LEU A 261 15.05 38.49 -25.11
N ILE A 262 14.74 38.98 -23.90
CA ILE A 262 13.58 39.87 -23.70
C ILE A 262 14.07 41.15 -23.02
N GLN A 263 14.65 42.03 -23.83
CA GLN A 263 14.72 43.45 -23.50
C GLN A 263 13.28 43.96 -23.33
N PRO A 264 12.92 44.70 -22.27
CA PRO A 264 11.65 45.39 -22.18
C PRO A 264 11.67 46.60 -23.14
N GLY A 265 11.58 46.31 -24.44
CA GLY A 265 11.52 47.28 -25.52
C GLY A 265 10.17 47.17 -26.22
N ALA A 266 9.35 48.21 -26.07
CA ALA A 266 8.12 48.47 -26.82
C ALA A 266 7.00 47.42 -26.71
N PHE A 267 6.32 47.38 -25.56
CA PHE A 267 4.90 47.03 -25.58
C PHE A 267 4.13 48.13 -26.32
N SER A 268 3.74 47.84 -27.56
CA SER A 268 2.64 48.55 -28.23
C SER A 268 1.40 48.49 -27.32
N PRO A 269 0.64 49.58 -27.13
CA PRO A 269 -0.48 49.59 -26.20
C PRO A 269 -1.46 48.46 -26.56
N ALA A 270 -1.67 47.58 -25.59
CA ALA A 270 -2.47 46.38 -25.71
C ALA A 270 -3.86 46.72 -26.27
N GLN A 271 -4.27 45.99 -27.32
CA GLN A 271 -5.69 45.83 -27.60
C GLN A 271 -6.29 45.13 -26.37
N THR A 272 -7.04 45.90 -25.58
CA THR A 272 -7.84 45.38 -24.49
C THR A 272 -8.92 44.48 -25.09
N ILE A 273 -8.72 43.17 -25.06
CA ILE A 273 -9.79 42.21 -25.29
C ILE A 273 -10.58 42.13 -23.98
N THR A 274 -11.69 42.85 -23.93
CA THR A 274 -12.68 42.71 -22.86
C THR A 274 -13.38 41.36 -23.02
N ILE A 275 -12.97 40.37 -22.22
CA ILE A 275 -13.72 39.12 -22.08
C ILE A 275 -14.95 39.45 -21.22
N PRO A 276 -16.19 39.33 -21.73
CA PRO A 276 -17.37 39.52 -20.89
C PRO A 276 -17.39 38.43 -19.80
N PRO A 277 -17.77 38.76 -18.56
CA PRO A 277 -17.90 37.75 -17.52
C PRO A 277 -18.92 36.68 -17.97
N PRO A 278 -18.68 35.39 -17.69
CA PRO A 278 -19.63 34.35 -18.04
C PRO A 278 -20.97 34.69 -17.40
N ALA A 279 -22.05 34.60 -18.19
CA ALA A 279 -23.39 34.88 -17.72
C ALA A 279 -23.68 34.05 -16.47
N VAL A 280 -23.79 34.73 -15.33
CA VAL A 280 -24.15 34.10 -14.06
C VAL A 280 -25.61 33.71 -14.17
N VAL A 281 -25.87 32.51 -14.69
CA VAL A 281 -27.19 31.88 -14.62
C VAL A 281 -27.46 31.66 -13.13
N SER A 282 -28.43 32.41 -12.60
CA SER A 282 -28.75 32.40 -11.19
C SER A 282 -29.20 31.00 -10.77
N TYR A 283 -28.94 30.64 -9.51
CA TYR A 283 -29.37 29.37 -8.93
C TYR A 283 -30.87 29.11 -9.17
N ALA A 284 -31.70 30.16 -9.11
CA ALA A 284 -33.14 30.11 -9.37
C ALA A 284 -33.52 29.79 -10.83
N GLN A 285 -32.63 30.00 -11.80
CA GLN A 285 -32.85 29.57 -13.19
C GLN A 285 -32.48 28.10 -13.38
N ARG A 286 -31.44 27.61 -12.70
CA ARG A 286 -31.08 26.17 -12.72
C ARG A 286 -32.13 25.31 -12.02
N GLN A 287 -32.73 25.81 -10.93
CA GLN A 287 -33.83 25.11 -10.24
C GLN A 287 -35.07 24.96 -11.14
N ARG A 288 -35.48 26.04 -11.82
CA ARG A 288 -36.63 26.00 -12.75
C ARG A 288 -36.41 25.09 -13.97
N GLN A 289 -35.16 24.96 -14.42
CA GLN A 289 -34.81 24.05 -15.51
C GLN A 289 -34.83 22.59 -15.05
N ARG A 290 -34.31 22.31 -13.84
CA ARG A 290 -34.41 20.98 -13.21
C ARG A 290 -35.85 20.58 -12.88
N GLU A 291 -36.69 21.51 -12.45
CA GLU A 291 -38.12 21.27 -12.21
C GLU A 291 -38.88 20.93 -13.51
N ARG A 292 -38.54 21.58 -14.63
CA ARG A 292 -39.10 21.25 -15.96
C ARG A 292 -38.64 19.88 -16.46
N GLU A 293 -37.38 19.54 -16.24
CA GLU A 293 -36.80 18.24 -16.59
C GLU A 293 -37.38 17.10 -15.71
N GLN A 294 -37.60 17.35 -14.41
CA GLN A 294 -38.24 16.41 -13.49
C GLN A 294 -39.74 16.23 -13.76
N GLN A 295 -40.45 17.27 -14.24
CA GLN A 295 -41.86 17.16 -14.65
C GLN A 295 -42.04 16.37 -15.96
N GLN A 296 -41.02 16.30 -16.82
CA GLN A 296 -41.06 15.48 -18.05
C GLN A 296 -40.74 14.00 -17.83
N GLN A 297 -40.16 13.62 -16.67
CA GLN A 297 -39.76 12.23 -16.37
C GLN A 297 -40.70 11.47 -15.43
N GLN A 298 -41.86 12.03 -15.05
CA GLN A 298 -42.84 11.34 -14.20
C GLN A 298 -43.90 10.58 -15.04
N GLN A 299 -43.57 9.36 -15.45
CA GLN A 299 -44.51 8.22 -15.47
C GLN A 299 -43.82 7.02 -14.77
N PRO A 300 -44.48 6.31 -13.83
CA PRO A 300 -43.77 5.50 -12.84
C PRO A 300 -43.84 3.98 -13.09
N ALA A 301 -42.77 3.27 -12.72
CA ALA A 301 -42.79 1.93 -12.08
C ALA A 301 -41.40 1.67 -11.44
N PRO A 302 -41.26 0.76 -10.45
CA PRO A 302 -41.19 1.10 -9.04
C PRO A 302 -39.78 0.97 -8.43
N VAL A 303 -39.60 1.70 -7.32
CA VAL A 303 -38.43 1.71 -6.43
C VAL A 303 -38.42 0.44 -5.57
N PRO A 304 -37.23 -0.08 -5.21
CA PRO A 304 -36.90 -0.03 -3.79
C PRO A 304 -35.55 0.64 -3.54
N ALA A 305 -35.49 1.34 -2.42
CA ALA A 305 -34.31 1.87 -1.77
C ALA A 305 -34.37 1.41 -0.31
N PRO A 306 -33.36 1.63 0.53
CA PRO A 306 -31.94 1.91 0.27
C PRO A 306 -31.03 0.89 0.99
N THR A 307 -29.72 0.88 0.72
CA THR A 307 -28.69 0.83 1.78
C THR A 307 -27.28 1.05 1.23
N SER A 308 -26.40 1.40 2.16
CA SER A 308 -25.14 2.11 2.09
C SER A 308 -23.89 1.21 2.14
N THR A 309 -22.77 1.77 1.70
CA THR A 309 -21.38 1.63 2.23
C THR A 309 -20.65 0.28 2.22
N SER A 310 -19.61 0.25 1.38
CA SER A 310 -18.19 -0.16 1.57
C SER A 310 -17.71 -1.15 2.66
N THR A 311 -16.72 -1.96 2.22
CA THR A 311 -15.43 -2.42 2.84
C THR A 311 -15.35 -3.72 3.67
N SER A 312 -14.53 -4.65 3.14
CA SER A 312 -13.34 -5.35 3.70
C SER A 312 -13.38 -6.25 4.96
N THR A 313 -13.16 -7.56 4.72
CA THR A 313 -12.16 -8.54 5.29
C THR A 313 -12.08 -9.00 6.78
N SER A 314 -12.08 -10.35 6.93
CA SER A 314 -11.28 -11.28 7.81
C SER A 314 -11.69 -11.76 9.26
N THR A 315 -11.60 -13.10 9.44
CA THR A 315 -12.14 -14.17 10.36
C THR A 315 -11.36 -14.29 11.69
N ILE A 316 -11.81 -14.76 12.89
CA ILE A 316 -12.52 -15.98 13.38
C ILE A 316 -12.88 -15.71 14.88
N ALA A 317 -14.08 -15.96 15.46
CA ALA A 317 -14.51 -17.26 15.99
C ALA A 317 -15.99 -17.30 16.49
N LEU A 318 -16.80 -18.13 15.83
CA LEU A 318 -17.71 -19.15 16.37
C LEU A 318 -18.07 -19.11 17.88
N ALA A 319 -19.09 -18.33 18.26
CA ALA A 319 -20.07 -18.67 19.31
C ALA A 319 -21.18 -17.60 19.33
N LEU A 320 -22.46 -18.03 19.23
CA LEU A 320 -23.70 -17.23 19.39
C LEU A 320 -24.36 -16.67 18.11
N ALA A 321 -24.61 -17.51 17.11
CA ALA A 321 -25.66 -17.25 16.13
C ALA A 321 -26.93 -18.07 16.45
N ARG A 322 -27.72 -17.61 17.43
CA ARG A 322 -29.13 -18.00 17.57
C ARG A 322 -30.00 -16.75 17.68
N ALA A 323 -30.65 -16.38 16.58
CA ALA A 323 -32.07 -16.02 16.58
C ALA A 323 -32.60 -15.77 15.16
N ASN A 324 -33.69 -16.49 14.84
CA ASN A 324 -34.68 -16.21 13.81
C ASN A 324 -34.30 -16.37 12.34
N ARG A 325 -34.39 -17.61 11.82
CA ARG A 325 -35.16 -17.89 10.59
C ARG A 325 -35.92 -19.22 10.71
N MET A 326 -37.20 -19.19 10.30
CA MET A 326 -38.16 -20.31 10.33
C MET A 326 -37.88 -21.30 9.18
N PRO A 327 -38.13 -22.61 9.37
CA PRO A 327 -37.75 -23.64 8.41
C PRO A 327 -38.79 -23.76 7.30
N TYR A 328 -38.33 -23.85 6.05
CA TYR A 328 -39.10 -24.46 4.96
C TYR A 328 -38.43 -25.78 4.56
N SER A 329 -38.93 -26.86 5.14
CA SER A 329 -38.66 -28.21 4.66
C SER A 329 -39.48 -28.48 3.41
N THR A 330 -38.82 -28.83 2.31
CA THR A 330 -39.37 -29.76 1.32
C THR A 330 -38.27 -30.66 0.77
N ALA A 331 -38.47 -31.97 0.90
CA ALA A 331 -37.60 -33.02 0.37
C ALA A 331 -37.37 -32.86 -1.15
N SER A 332 -36.11 -32.60 -1.50
CA SER A 332 -35.56 -32.68 -2.85
C SER A 332 -34.30 -33.54 -2.77
N THR A 333 -33.98 -34.30 -3.81
CA THR A 333 -33.11 -35.49 -3.82
C THR A 333 -31.62 -35.28 -3.50
N GLY A 334 -31.20 -34.21 -2.80
CA GLY A 334 -29.80 -33.89 -2.44
C GLY A 334 -28.88 -33.56 -3.64
N LYS A 335 -29.20 -34.08 -4.83
CA LYS A 335 -28.48 -33.90 -6.08
C LYS A 335 -28.36 -32.44 -6.55
N PRO A 336 -29.39 -31.59 -6.46
CA PRO A 336 -29.25 -30.18 -6.84
C PRO A 336 -28.25 -29.43 -5.95
N GLN A 337 -28.27 -29.70 -4.63
CA GLN A 337 -27.36 -29.09 -3.66
C GLN A 337 -25.91 -29.56 -3.86
N ALA A 338 -25.71 -30.85 -4.17
CA ALA A 338 -24.39 -31.37 -4.53
C ALA A 338 -23.85 -30.75 -5.84
N ASP A 339 -24.73 -30.52 -6.82
CA ASP A 339 -24.35 -29.89 -8.09
C ASP A 339 -23.94 -28.42 -7.89
N GLU A 340 -24.66 -27.66 -7.06
CA GLU A 340 -24.32 -26.27 -6.69
C GLU A 340 -22.96 -26.19 -5.96
N ILE A 341 -22.74 -27.04 -4.97
CA ILE A 341 -21.46 -27.12 -4.24
C ILE A 341 -20.31 -27.51 -5.19
N ILE A 342 -20.56 -28.43 -6.12
CA ILE A 342 -19.54 -28.87 -7.07
C ILE A 342 -19.23 -27.78 -8.09
N GLU A 343 -20.20 -27.00 -8.55
CA GLU A 343 -19.98 -25.86 -9.45
C GLU A 343 -19.08 -24.81 -8.78
N GLU A 344 -19.36 -24.47 -7.52
CA GLU A 344 -18.55 -23.54 -6.73
C GLU A 344 -17.11 -24.05 -6.52
N ILE A 345 -16.93 -25.32 -6.12
CA ILE A 345 -15.61 -25.92 -5.98
C ILE A 345 -14.90 -26.04 -7.35
N GLN A 346 -15.65 -26.24 -8.43
CA GLN A 346 -15.10 -26.35 -9.78
C GLN A 346 -14.53 -25.02 -10.26
N ASP A 347 -15.17 -23.89 -9.97
CA ASP A 347 -14.68 -22.57 -10.33
C ASP A 347 -13.37 -22.24 -9.59
N LEU A 348 -13.29 -22.57 -8.30
CA LEU A 348 -12.06 -22.46 -7.51
C LEU A 348 -10.97 -23.41 -8.02
N TYR A 349 -11.36 -24.62 -8.45
CA TYR A 349 -10.44 -25.59 -9.03
C TYR A 349 -9.84 -25.11 -10.35
N GLU A 350 -10.63 -24.55 -11.26
CA GLU A 350 -10.09 -24.02 -12.53
C GLU A 350 -9.17 -22.82 -12.26
N THR A 351 -9.51 -21.95 -11.31
CA THR A 351 -8.63 -20.85 -10.88
C THR A 351 -7.29 -21.37 -10.35
N ALA A 352 -7.31 -22.34 -9.42
CA ALA A 352 -6.09 -22.92 -8.86
C ALA A 352 -5.28 -23.70 -9.90
N LYS A 353 -5.94 -24.33 -10.87
CA LYS A 353 -5.30 -25.04 -11.97
C LYS A 353 -4.60 -24.08 -12.94
N ASP A 354 -5.25 -22.98 -13.31
CA ASP A 354 -4.65 -21.96 -14.19
C ASP A 354 -3.41 -21.33 -13.54
N GLU A 355 -3.49 -20.98 -12.26
CA GLU A 355 -2.33 -20.46 -11.51
C GLU A 355 -1.19 -21.48 -11.41
N PHE A 356 -1.51 -22.77 -11.21
CA PHE A 356 -0.52 -23.84 -11.23
C PHE A 356 0.16 -23.99 -12.62
N GLU A 357 -0.60 -23.92 -13.71
CA GLU A 357 -0.06 -23.99 -15.08
C GLU A 357 0.92 -22.83 -15.33
N ILE A 358 0.54 -21.61 -14.93
CA ILE A 358 1.41 -20.42 -15.00
C ILE A 358 2.68 -20.62 -14.19
N ALA A 359 2.55 -21.07 -12.93
CA ALA A 359 3.69 -21.30 -12.04
C ALA A 359 4.63 -22.40 -12.56
N SER A 360 4.09 -23.43 -13.21
CA SER A 360 4.87 -24.49 -13.82
C SER A 360 5.66 -23.97 -15.03
N GLU A 361 5.01 -23.25 -15.94
CA GLU A 361 5.67 -22.67 -17.12
C GLU A 361 6.77 -21.68 -16.73
N SER A 362 6.51 -20.83 -15.75
CA SER A 362 7.46 -19.81 -15.31
C SER A 362 8.65 -20.39 -14.54
N THR A 363 8.41 -21.48 -13.79
CA THR A 363 9.46 -22.27 -13.12
C THR A 363 10.33 -23.03 -14.12
N ASP A 364 9.74 -23.72 -15.09
CA ASP A 364 10.47 -24.44 -16.13
C ASP A 364 11.25 -23.48 -17.05
N GLY A 365 10.73 -22.27 -17.26
CA GLY A 365 11.39 -21.20 -18.01
C GLY A 365 12.49 -20.46 -17.25
N ALA A 366 12.73 -20.80 -15.97
CA ALA A 366 13.66 -20.10 -15.06
C ALA A 366 13.48 -18.57 -15.09
N THR A 367 12.22 -18.14 -15.19
CA THR A 367 11.89 -16.71 -15.24
C THR A 367 12.12 -16.07 -13.88
N ILE A 368 12.28 -14.74 -13.86
CA ILE A 368 12.40 -13.99 -12.60
C ILE A 368 11.11 -14.00 -11.75
N TYR A 369 9.99 -14.46 -12.33
CA TYR A 369 8.66 -14.50 -11.72
C TYR A 369 8.32 -15.85 -11.10
N ALA A 370 9.11 -16.89 -11.37
CA ALA A 370 8.88 -18.26 -10.92
C ALA A 370 8.58 -18.40 -9.42
N ALA A 371 9.19 -17.58 -8.56
CA ALA A 371 8.93 -17.62 -7.12
C ALA A 371 7.57 -17.02 -6.74
N SER A 372 7.17 -15.93 -7.40
CA SER A 372 5.89 -15.24 -7.17
C SER A 372 4.71 -16.03 -7.72
N ASP A 373 4.88 -16.66 -8.87
CA ASP A 373 3.81 -17.46 -9.49
C ASP A 373 3.56 -18.74 -8.68
N ARG A 374 4.61 -19.34 -8.10
CA ARG A 374 4.46 -20.46 -7.15
C ARG A 374 3.70 -20.06 -5.88
N GLU A 375 3.92 -18.86 -5.36
CA GLU A 375 3.16 -18.31 -4.22
C GLU A 375 1.68 -18.10 -4.59
N SER A 376 1.41 -17.60 -5.81
CA SER A 376 0.04 -17.40 -6.31
C SER A 376 -0.71 -18.74 -6.51
N ALA A 377 -0.02 -19.74 -7.06
CA ALA A 377 -0.56 -21.10 -7.17
C ALA A 377 -0.83 -21.74 -5.81
N ARG A 378 -0.02 -21.42 -4.78
CA ARG A 378 -0.22 -21.89 -3.42
C ARG A 378 -1.45 -21.26 -2.77
N ASP A 379 -1.59 -19.93 -2.87
CA ASP A 379 -2.72 -19.21 -2.30
C ASP A 379 -4.06 -19.66 -2.91
N ALA A 380 -4.10 -19.86 -4.24
CA ALA A 380 -5.29 -20.35 -4.93
C ALA A 380 -5.64 -21.79 -4.51
N LEU A 381 -4.64 -22.66 -4.30
CA LEU A 381 -4.84 -24.01 -3.77
C LEU A 381 -5.38 -23.98 -2.34
N ASP A 382 -4.84 -23.12 -1.47
CA ASP A 382 -5.26 -23.03 -0.06
C ASP A 382 -6.72 -22.56 0.06
N GLN A 383 -7.17 -21.63 -0.81
CA GLN A 383 -8.58 -21.22 -0.89
C GLN A 383 -9.50 -22.37 -1.34
N LEU A 384 -9.09 -23.10 -2.39
CA LEU A 384 -9.81 -24.29 -2.86
C LEU A 384 -9.93 -25.35 -1.76
N LEU A 385 -8.85 -25.61 -1.02
CA LEU A 385 -8.81 -26.59 0.06
C LEU A 385 -9.68 -26.18 1.25
N ALA A 386 -9.69 -24.89 1.60
CA ALA A 386 -10.54 -24.36 2.66
C ALA A 386 -12.03 -24.57 2.37
N VAL A 387 -12.50 -24.16 1.18
CA VAL A 387 -13.90 -24.33 0.77
C VAL A 387 -14.25 -25.82 0.62
N TYR A 388 -13.36 -26.61 0.03
CA TYR A 388 -13.54 -28.06 -0.07
C TYR A 388 -13.66 -28.73 1.30
N SER A 389 -12.84 -28.34 2.28
CA SER A 389 -12.90 -28.88 3.65
C SER A 389 -14.21 -28.52 4.33
N ILE A 390 -14.68 -27.27 4.21
CA ILE A 390 -15.96 -26.82 4.80
C ILE A 390 -17.14 -27.67 4.30
N TYR A 391 -17.16 -27.98 3.00
CA TYR A 391 -18.22 -28.77 2.39
C TYR A 391 -18.09 -30.28 2.55
N THR A 392 -16.93 -30.80 2.98
CA THR A 392 -16.68 -32.24 3.03
C THR A 392 -16.36 -32.79 4.42
N SER A 393 -16.02 -31.95 5.39
CA SER A 393 -15.72 -32.36 6.77
C SER A 393 -16.98 -32.34 7.65
N PRO A 394 -17.18 -33.32 8.55
CA PRO A 394 -18.23 -33.23 9.58
C PRO A 394 -17.89 -32.09 10.54
N PHE A 395 -18.87 -31.23 10.83
CA PHE A 395 -18.69 -30.03 11.67
C PHE A 395 -18.03 -30.34 13.05
N ALA A 396 -18.31 -31.52 13.61
CA ALA A 396 -17.75 -31.98 14.89
C ALA A 396 -16.28 -32.40 14.84
N GLU A 397 -15.73 -32.76 13.67
CA GLU A 397 -14.31 -33.12 13.52
C GLU A 397 -13.44 -31.89 13.27
N ALA A 398 -13.96 -30.91 12.53
CA ALA A 398 -13.31 -29.60 12.32
C ALA A 398 -13.18 -28.79 13.63
N GLU A 399 -14.17 -28.90 14.53
CA GLU A 399 -14.12 -28.28 15.86
C GLU A 399 -13.08 -28.97 16.77
N ALA A 400 -12.97 -30.30 16.70
CA ALA A 400 -12.01 -31.06 17.49
C ALA A 400 -10.55 -30.88 17.03
N GLU A 401 -10.29 -30.74 15.72
CA GLU A 401 -8.96 -30.41 15.20
C GLU A 401 -8.54 -28.99 15.60
N ALA A 402 -9.46 -28.02 15.54
CA ALA A 402 -9.21 -26.65 15.99
C ALA A 402 -8.94 -26.58 17.50
N GLU A 403 -9.69 -27.33 18.33
CA GLU A 403 -9.46 -27.41 19.78
C GLU A 403 -8.10 -28.06 20.12
N ALA A 404 -7.68 -29.08 19.36
CA ALA A 404 -6.40 -29.75 19.55
C ALA A 404 -5.21 -28.82 19.24
N GLU A 405 -5.31 -28.03 18.17
CA GLU A 405 -4.29 -27.06 17.76
C GLU A 405 -4.17 -25.90 18.77
N ILE A 406 -5.30 -25.44 19.32
CA ILE A 406 -5.34 -24.45 20.42
C ILE A 406 -4.72 -25.00 21.71
N ALA A 407 -4.94 -26.29 22.02
CA ALA A 407 -4.34 -26.93 23.19
C ALA A 407 -2.82 -27.07 23.07
N GLU A 408 -2.31 -27.32 21.86
CA GLU A 408 -0.87 -27.40 21.58
C GLU A 408 -0.19 -26.02 21.67
N LEU A 409 -0.84 -24.97 21.18
CA LEU A 409 -0.41 -23.57 21.33
C LEU A 409 -0.38 -23.11 22.80
N ARG A 410 -1.33 -23.57 23.62
CA ARG A 410 -1.37 -23.30 25.07
C ARG A 410 -0.33 -24.10 25.86
N GLY A 411 0.05 -25.29 25.38
CA GLY A 411 1.08 -26.14 25.98
C GLY A 411 2.51 -25.64 25.72
N ALA A 412 2.75 -24.95 24.60
CA ALA A 412 4.04 -24.37 24.24
C ALA A 412 4.40 -23.11 25.06
N THR A 413 3.40 -22.41 25.60
CA THR A 413 3.60 -21.30 26.54
C THR A 413 3.51 -21.81 27.98
N GLY A 414 4.65 -21.96 28.65
CA GLY A 414 4.74 -22.45 30.03
C GLY A 414 3.80 -21.74 31.02
N ALA A 415 3.15 -22.58 31.84
CA ALA A 415 2.26 -22.36 32.99
C ALA A 415 1.97 -20.92 33.52
N PRO A 416 0.70 -20.65 33.90
CA PRO A 416 0.24 -19.38 34.47
C PRO A 416 0.71 -19.25 35.92
N GLY A 417 1.88 -18.64 36.14
CA GLY A 417 2.39 -18.38 37.50
C GLY A 417 3.44 -17.28 37.59
N ALA A 418 4.14 -16.96 36.50
CA ALA A 418 5.23 -15.98 36.52
C ALA A 418 4.75 -14.52 36.37
N ALA A 419 3.64 -14.26 35.66
CA ALA A 419 3.16 -12.91 35.40
C ALA A 419 2.55 -12.23 36.65
N ALA A 420 1.89 -13.00 37.52
CA ALA A 420 1.31 -12.47 38.77
C ALA A 420 2.37 -12.08 39.81
N ALA A 421 3.52 -12.77 39.82
CA ALA A 421 4.64 -12.46 40.72
C ALA A 421 5.41 -11.19 40.31
N ALA A 422 5.49 -10.91 39.00
CA ALA A 422 6.17 -9.72 38.48
C ALA A 422 5.35 -8.43 38.72
N ALA A 423 4.01 -8.51 38.63
CA ALA A 423 3.13 -7.37 38.90
C ALA A 423 3.12 -6.95 40.39
N ALA A 424 3.24 -7.90 41.31
CA ALA A 424 3.30 -7.62 42.76
C ALA A 424 4.61 -6.96 43.20
N ALA A 425 5.73 -7.23 42.50
CA ALA A 425 7.03 -6.63 42.81
C ALA A 425 7.16 -5.18 42.34
N ALA A 426 6.48 -4.81 41.24
CA ALA A 426 6.49 -3.45 40.69
C ALA A 426 5.64 -2.46 41.53
N ALA A 427 4.57 -2.93 42.16
CA ALA A 427 3.70 -2.11 43.02
C ALA A 427 4.35 -1.75 44.38
N ALA A 428 5.36 -2.49 44.82
CA ALA A 428 6.07 -2.24 46.08
C ALA A 428 7.22 -1.21 45.96
N ALA A 429 7.59 -0.79 44.73
CA ALA A 429 8.75 0.06 44.48
C ALA A 429 8.44 1.56 44.36
N LEU A 430 7.18 1.97 44.49
CA LEU A 430 6.76 3.38 44.41
C LEU A 430 5.92 3.77 45.63
N GLY A 431 6.57 3.80 46.79
CA GLY A 431 6.05 4.48 47.97
C GLY A 431 7.17 5.31 48.61
N ASP A 432 7.03 6.63 48.62
CA ASP A 432 7.09 7.42 49.87
C ASP A 432 6.71 8.90 49.66
N SER A 433 6.02 9.43 50.69
CA SER A 433 5.95 10.82 51.18
C SER A 433 4.74 11.72 50.84
N SER A 434 3.58 11.40 51.45
CA SER A 434 2.83 12.15 52.52
C SER A 434 2.47 13.68 52.35
N PRO A 435 1.63 14.29 53.23
CA PRO A 435 0.15 14.26 53.15
C PRO A 435 -0.51 15.65 53.37
N LEU A 436 -1.72 15.90 52.83
CA LEU A 436 -2.61 16.92 53.42
C LEU A 436 -4.08 16.48 53.47
N ARG A 437 -4.56 16.41 54.72
CA ARG A 437 -5.94 16.18 55.18
C ARG A 437 -6.81 17.41 54.91
N GLY A 438 -8.05 17.20 54.49
CA GLY A 438 -9.10 18.23 54.45
C GLY A 438 -10.50 17.66 54.21
N ARG A 439 -11.16 17.28 55.31
CA ARG A 439 -12.59 16.93 55.53
C ARG A 439 -13.51 18.06 54.96
N VAL A 440 -14.73 17.87 54.43
CA VAL A 440 -16.00 17.37 55.02
C VAL A 440 -17.11 17.33 53.93
N SER A 441 -17.95 16.28 53.94
CA SER A 441 -19.40 16.11 53.54
C SER A 441 -19.95 16.73 52.24
N SER A 442 -20.91 16.17 51.49
CA SER A 442 -22.06 15.31 51.80
C SER A 442 -22.70 14.81 50.49
N SER A 443 -23.50 13.75 50.63
CA SER A 443 -24.67 13.34 49.82
C SER A 443 -24.47 12.69 48.46
N ALA A 444 -24.70 11.38 48.48
CA ALA A 444 -25.58 10.61 47.59
C ALA A 444 -25.23 10.57 46.09
N GLY A 445 -24.71 9.42 45.68
CA GLY A 445 -24.72 8.99 44.29
C GLY A 445 -23.64 7.94 44.03
N VAL A 446 -24.09 6.75 43.62
CA VAL A 446 -23.33 5.67 42.97
C VAL A 446 -22.61 4.69 43.91
N GLU A 447 -23.38 3.69 44.33
CA GLU A 447 -22.91 2.32 44.60
C GLU A 447 -23.44 1.48 43.42
N GLU A 448 -22.63 1.25 42.39
CA GLU A 448 -22.78 0.14 41.43
C GLU A 448 -21.50 0.09 40.59
N ALA A 449 -20.57 -0.76 41.06
CA ALA A 449 -19.55 -1.37 40.24
C ALA A 449 -19.93 -2.85 40.16
N LEU A 450 -19.78 -3.41 38.96
CA LEU A 450 -19.97 -4.80 38.52
C LEU A 450 -21.08 -4.90 37.45
N GLU A 451 -20.72 -5.56 36.34
CA GLU A 451 -21.47 -5.85 35.12
C GLU A 451 -21.35 -4.79 34.01
N GLU A 452 -20.16 -4.68 33.41
CA GLU A 452 -20.06 -4.43 31.97
C GLU A 452 -19.85 -5.80 31.31
N GLU A 453 -20.90 -6.25 30.61
CA GLU A 453 -20.84 -7.38 29.68
C GLU A 453 -19.79 -7.08 28.60
N GLU A 454 -18.83 -7.98 28.41
CA GLU A 454 -17.91 -7.96 27.27
C GLU A 454 -18.70 -8.33 26.01
N ASP A 455 -19.04 -7.32 25.20
CA ASP A 455 -19.51 -7.53 23.83
C ASP A 455 -18.32 -8.04 22.98
N PHE A 456 -18.30 -9.34 22.70
CA PHE A 456 -17.43 -9.96 21.69
C PHE A 456 -17.99 -9.64 20.29
N GLU A 457 -17.26 -8.85 19.48
CA GLU A 457 -17.60 -8.57 18.08
C GLU A 457 -16.88 -9.53 17.09
N ASP A 458 -17.64 -9.83 16.02
CA ASP A 458 -17.57 -10.90 15.01
C ASP A 458 -16.27 -11.11 14.21
N GLY A 459 -16.02 -12.38 13.82
CA GLY A 459 -15.05 -12.78 12.79
C GLY A 459 -15.68 -12.85 11.38
N ALA A 460 -14.90 -12.64 10.32
CA ALA A 460 -15.37 -12.71 8.93
C ALA A 460 -15.98 -14.02 8.42
N VAL A 461 -16.58 -13.83 7.25
CA VAL A 461 -17.55 -14.69 6.60
C VAL A 461 -16.94 -15.13 5.28
N ILE A 462 -16.82 -16.45 5.08
CA ILE A 462 -16.68 -17.03 3.75
C ILE A 462 -18.11 -17.05 3.18
N GLU A 463 -18.36 -16.34 2.08
CA GLU A 463 -19.65 -16.42 1.41
C GLU A 463 -19.74 -17.77 0.70
N LEU A 464 -20.43 -18.70 1.35
CA LEU A 464 -20.71 -20.02 0.83
C LEU A 464 -22.03 -19.97 0.07
N GLY A 465 -22.08 -20.58 -1.11
CA GLY A 465 -23.33 -20.71 -1.87
C GLY A 465 -24.37 -21.56 -1.13
N VAL A 466 -23.93 -22.43 -0.22
CA VAL A 466 -24.77 -23.36 0.55
C VAL A 466 -24.41 -23.32 2.04
N ASP A 467 -25.41 -23.30 2.92
CA ASP A 467 -25.22 -23.35 4.38
C ASP A 467 -24.60 -24.70 4.79
N PRO A 468 -23.39 -24.71 5.39
CA PRO A 468 -22.71 -25.94 5.82
C PRO A 468 -23.49 -26.80 6.80
N GLU A 469 -24.37 -26.22 7.61
CA GLU A 469 -25.18 -26.95 8.60
C GLU A 469 -26.33 -27.74 7.94
N GLU A 470 -26.74 -27.33 6.73
CA GLU A 470 -27.82 -27.97 5.97
C GLU A 470 -27.32 -29.08 5.03
N ILE A 471 -26.01 -29.33 4.98
CA ILE A 471 -25.40 -30.35 4.11
C ILE A 471 -25.46 -31.73 4.76
N THR A 472 -26.24 -32.62 4.13
CA THR A 472 -26.33 -34.03 4.55
C THR A 472 -25.05 -34.82 4.25
N GLU A 473 -24.76 -35.85 5.05
CA GLU A 473 -23.62 -36.75 4.82
C GLU A 473 -23.62 -37.40 3.43
N GLU A 474 -24.81 -37.69 2.88
CA GLU A 474 -24.96 -38.21 1.53
C GLU A 474 -24.46 -37.22 0.45
N VAL A 475 -24.68 -35.92 0.65
CA VAL A 475 -24.18 -34.86 -0.21
C VAL A 475 -22.67 -34.67 -0.04
N ARG A 476 -22.15 -34.69 1.21
CA ARG A 476 -20.70 -34.60 1.48
C ARG A 476 -19.92 -35.73 0.79
N GLU A 477 -20.39 -36.97 0.92
CA GLU A 477 -19.76 -38.12 0.30
C GLU A 477 -19.85 -38.07 -1.24
N GLU A 478 -20.94 -37.54 -1.79
CA GLU A 478 -21.07 -37.35 -3.24
C GLU A 478 -20.12 -36.27 -3.78
N VAL A 479 -19.91 -35.16 -3.06
CA VAL A 479 -18.91 -34.13 -3.39
C VAL A 479 -17.49 -34.73 -3.33
N LYS A 480 -17.12 -35.41 -2.23
CA LYS A 480 -15.83 -36.10 -2.09
C LYS A 480 -15.57 -37.09 -3.23
N ARG A 481 -16.59 -37.85 -3.61
CA ARG A 481 -16.52 -38.86 -4.68
C ARG A 481 -16.32 -38.22 -6.05
N ARG A 482 -16.94 -37.07 -6.33
CA ARG A 482 -16.92 -36.43 -7.65
C ARG A 482 -15.69 -35.56 -7.91
N ILE A 483 -15.23 -34.79 -6.94
CA ILE A 483 -14.15 -33.80 -7.15
C ILE A 483 -12.91 -34.02 -6.28
N GLY A 484 -13.00 -34.76 -5.19
CA GLY A 484 -11.90 -34.96 -4.25
C GLY A 484 -10.64 -35.61 -4.84
N GLY A 485 -10.79 -36.43 -5.89
CA GLY A 485 -9.65 -36.98 -6.63
C GLY A 485 -8.82 -35.89 -7.32
N ARG A 486 -9.49 -34.98 -8.04
CA ARG A 486 -8.85 -33.89 -8.80
C ARG A 486 -8.15 -32.90 -7.88
N ILE A 487 -8.76 -32.59 -6.73
CA ILE A 487 -8.19 -31.68 -5.74
C ILE A 487 -6.89 -32.26 -5.15
N ARG A 488 -6.87 -33.56 -4.81
CA ARG A 488 -5.64 -34.23 -4.35
C ARG A 488 -4.54 -34.29 -5.40
N GLU A 489 -4.91 -34.48 -6.67
CA GLU A 489 -3.97 -34.44 -7.79
C GLU A 489 -3.34 -33.05 -7.93
N LEU A 490 -4.15 -31.98 -7.89
CA LEU A 490 -3.67 -30.60 -7.96
C LEU A 490 -2.80 -30.24 -6.74
N GLN A 491 -3.22 -30.64 -5.54
CA GLN A 491 -2.43 -30.46 -4.32
C GLN A 491 -1.04 -31.11 -4.45
N SER A 492 -1.00 -32.38 -4.88
CA SER A 492 0.26 -33.10 -5.08
C SER A 492 1.14 -32.45 -6.15
N ALA A 493 0.53 -31.88 -7.20
CA ALA A 493 1.24 -31.21 -8.28
C ALA A 493 1.89 -29.89 -7.82
N VAL A 494 1.16 -29.06 -7.06
CA VAL A 494 1.68 -27.83 -6.46
C VAL A 494 2.80 -28.15 -5.46
N GLU A 495 2.62 -29.14 -4.59
CA GLU A 495 3.67 -29.59 -3.65
C GLU A 495 4.93 -30.10 -4.36
N ALA A 496 4.78 -30.84 -5.47
CA ALA A 496 5.90 -31.29 -6.28
C ALA A 496 6.65 -30.13 -6.96
N LEU A 497 5.91 -29.11 -7.42
CA LEU A 497 6.48 -27.91 -8.03
C LEU A 497 7.30 -27.10 -7.00
N GLU A 498 6.80 -26.94 -5.78
CA GLU A 498 7.53 -26.33 -4.67
C GLU A 498 8.78 -27.14 -4.25
N GLY A 499 8.66 -28.47 -4.27
CA GLY A 499 9.76 -29.39 -3.98
C GLY A 499 10.91 -29.27 -4.99
N ARG A 500 10.60 -29.14 -6.29
CA ARG A 500 11.59 -28.88 -7.35
C ARG A 500 12.34 -27.56 -7.11
N ALA A 501 11.62 -26.50 -6.74
CA ALA A 501 12.20 -25.18 -6.51
C ALA A 501 13.14 -25.09 -5.29
N LYS A 502 13.05 -26.02 -4.33
CA LYS A 502 13.94 -26.10 -3.16
C LYS A 502 15.21 -26.93 -3.43
N ALA A 503 15.26 -27.65 -4.55
CA ALA A 503 16.37 -28.53 -4.93
C ALA A 503 17.37 -27.89 -5.92
N ASP A 504 16.95 -26.84 -6.63
CA ASP A 504 17.79 -25.93 -7.42
C ASP A 504 18.35 -24.79 -6.54
#